data_AF-A0A2L2SU86-F1
#
_entry.id   AF-A0A2L2SU86-F1
#
_cell.length_a   1.000
_cell.length_b   1.000
_cell.length_c   1.000
_cell.angle_alpha   90.00
_cell.angle_beta   90.00
_cell.angle_gamma   90.00
#
_symmetry.space_group_name_H-M   'P 1'
#
loop_
_entity.id
_entity.type
_entity.pdbx_description
1 polymer ?
#
loop_
_entity_poly.entity_id
_entity_poly.type
_entity_poly.pdbx_seq_one_letter_code
_entity_poly.pdbx_strand_id
1 'polypeptide(L)'
;MATKEHCLACFETLDAHLNNRKALTLEEIQELSAPTPESELTSPKALDDPSLQHLAVPDASASSSSSSTSLGASTPATSTSSLPISPSSAPLFVTWNTMDDGEPMLRGCIGTFESQDLSEGIPEYALISALHDTRFSPIRKSKLPTLQVAVTLLTDFEEVDDIFDWEIGVHGIRLSFHDRGRRYGSTYLPDVASEQGWTKDETLFSLIRKAGWTGSRGHWKDLDLKVTRYQGKKTTLEYDDYKKWRDTVEA
;
A
#
# COMPACT_ATOMS: atom_id res chain seq x y z
N MET A 1 -0.37 -0.84 3.38
CA MET A 1 0.79 -0.46 2.53
C MET A 1 0.76 -1.32 1.27
N ALA A 2 1.66 -1.16 0.31
CA ALA A 2 1.87 -2.24 -0.66
C ALA A 2 2.32 -3.52 0.09
N THR A 3 2.00 -4.68 -0.47
CA THR A 3 2.26 -6.00 0.13
C THR A 3 2.65 -7.00 -0.96
N LYS A 4 3.05 -8.22 -0.60
CA LYS A 4 3.37 -9.26 -1.59
C LYS A 4 2.14 -9.74 -2.33
N GLU A 5 0.99 -9.77 -1.67
CA GLU A 5 -0.29 -10.27 -2.20
C GLU A 5 -0.80 -9.37 -3.32
N HIS A 6 -0.63 -8.04 -3.21
CA HIS A 6 -0.87 -7.13 -4.34
C HIS A 6 0.03 -7.43 -5.54
N CYS A 7 1.30 -7.80 -5.31
CA CYS A 7 2.24 -8.13 -6.38
C CYS A 7 1.93 -9.50 -7.02
N LEU A 8 1.52 -10.48 -6.22
CA LEU A 8 0.98 -11.75 -6.69
C LEU A 8 -0.28 -11.53 -7.53
N ALA A 9 -1.20 -10.66 -7.10
CA ALA A 9 -2.41 -10.30 -7.86
C ALA A 9 -2.09 -9.68 -9.24
N CYS A 10 -1.06 -8.83 -9.34
CA CYS A 10 -0.62 -8.33 -10.65
C CYS A 10 -0.14 -9.44 -11.60
N PHE A 11 0.70 -10.36 -11.11
CA PHE A 11 1.19 -11.50 -11.91
C PHE A 11 0.08 -12.50 -12.26
N GLU A 12 -0.76 -12.84 -11.28
CA GLU A 12 -1.92 -13.71 -11.45
C GLU A 12 -2.88 -13.16 -12.50
N THR A 13 -3.18 -11.86 -12.46
CA THR A 13 -4.04 -11.20 -13.46
C THR A 13 -3.41 -11.22 -14.86
N LEU A 14 -2.11 -10.88 -14.96
CA LEU A 14 -1.42 -10.82 -16.26
C LEU A 14 -1.22 -12.21 -16.88
N ASP A 15 -0.80 -13.21 -16.09
CA ASP A 15 -0.72 -14.60 -16.55
C ASP A 15 -2.11 -15.12 -16.90
N ALA A 16 -3.15 -14.83 -16.09
CA ALA A 16 -4.50 -15.27 -16.38
C ALA A 16 -5.00 -14.76 -17.74
N HIS A 17 -4.85 -13.46 -17.99
CA HIS A 17 -5.17 -12.82 -19.27
C HIS A 17 -4.36 -13.44 -20.43
N LEU A 18 -3.04 -13.62 -20.27
CA LEU A 18 -2.17 -14.19 -21.31
C LEU A 18 -2.40 -15.70 -21.57
N ASN A 19 -3.13 -16.39 -20.69
CA ASN A 19 -3.54 -17.79 -20.85
C ASN A 19 -5.03 -17.97 -21.20
N ASN A 20 -5.84 -16.90 -21.21
CA ASN A 20 -7.30 -16.94 -21.36
C ASN A 20 -8.01 -17.74 -20.25
N ARG A 21 -7.48 -17.72 -19.01
CA ARG A 21 -8.11 -18.31 -17.81
C ARG A 21 -8.72 -17.21 -16.93
N LYS A 22 -9.63 -17.55 -16.01
CA LYS A 22 -10.02 -16.65 -14.92
C LYS A 22 -8.80 -16.39 -14.03
N ALA A 23 -8.62 -15.15 -13.59
CA ALA A 23 -7.71 -14.81 -12.49
C ALA A 23 -8.36 -15.16 -11.15
N LEU A 24 -7.54 -15.46 -10.14
CA LEU A 24 -7.95 -15.34 -8.74
C LEU A 24 -8.15 -13.87 -8.36
N THR A 25 -9.07 -13.58 -7.44
CA THR A 25 -9.26 -12.23 -6.88
C THR A 25 -8.18 -11.91 -5.83
N LEU A 26 -8.07 -10.65 -5.41
CA LEU A 26 -7.12 -10.25 -4.37
C LEU A 26 -7.42 -10.95 -3.02
N GLU A 27 -8.70 -11.20 -2.73
CA GLU A 27 -9.18 -11.88 -1.54
C GLU A 27 -8.83 -13.37 -1.60
N GLU A 28 -9.13 -14.05 -2.73
CA GLU A 28 -8.74 -15.44 -2.98
C GLU A 28 -7.21 -15.62 -2.79
N ILE A 29 -6.40 -14.66 -3.25
CA ILE A 29 -4.93 -14.67 -3.08
C ILE A 29 -4.50 -14.43 -1.64
N GLN A 30 -5.16 -13.53 -0.90
CA GLN A 30 -4.86 -13.25 0.51
C GLN A 30 -5.20 -14.45 1.41
N GLU A 31 -6.32 -15.13 1.16
CA GLU A 31 -6.69 -16.36 1.87
C GLU A 31 -5.68 -17.49 1.58
N LEU A 32 -5.29 -17.68 0.32
CA LEU A 32 -4.29 -18.69 -0.09
C LEU A 32 -2.86 -18.36 0.34
N SER A 33 -2.57 -17.11 0.72
CA SER A 33 -1.27 -16.68 1.25
C SER A 33 -1.22 -16.60 2.78
N ALA A 34 -2.36 -16.84 3.46
CA ALA A 34 -2.42 -16.86 4.91
C ALA A 34 -1.74 -18.14 5.46
N PRO A 35 -0.97 -18.05 6.56
CA PRO A 35 -0.38 -19.23 7.18
C PRO A 35 -1.46 -20.13 7.78
N THR A 36 -1.55 -21.38 7.32
CA THR A 36 -2.55 -22.35 7.77
C THR A 36 -2.43 -22.61 9.28
N PRO A 37 -3.50 -22.45 10.08
CA PRO A 37 -3.47 -22.69 11.51
C PRO A 37 -3.60 -24.20 11.82
N GLU A 38 -2.56 -24.98 11.51
CA GLU A 38 -2.51 -26.42 11.82
C GLU A 38 -1.75 -26.72 13.12
N SER A 39 -2.24 -27.76 13.82
CA SER A 39 -1.61 -28.45 14.95
C SER A 39 -1.67 -27.79 16.34
N GLU A 40 -2.86 -27.79 16.95
CA GLU A 40 -2.97 -28.35 18.31
C GLU A 40 -3.54 -29.77 18.22
N LEU A 41 -2.95 -30.72 18.95
CA LEU A 41 -3.24 -32.15 18.81
C LEU A 41 -4.55 -32.58 19.47
N THR A 42 -5.13 -33.66 18.96
CA THR A 42 -6.33 -34.29 19.52
C THR A 42 -6.00 -35.33 20.60
N SER A 43 -6.63 -35.17 21.77
CA SER A 43 -6.88 -36.20 22.81
C SER A 43 -5.69 -36.71 23.66
N PRO A 44 -5.94 -37.27 24.88
CA PRO A 44 -7.11 -37.15 25.77
C PRO A 44 -6.75 -36.71 27.21
N LYS A 45 -7.79 -36.58 28.05
CA LYS A 45 -7.70 -36.23 29.49
C LYS A 45 -6.85 -37.21 30.32
N ALA A 46 -6.18 -36.66 31.33
CA ALA A 46 -5.92 -37.34 32.61
C ALA A 46 -6.44 -36.46 33.76
N LEU A 47 -6.85 -37.08 34.86
CA LEU A 47 -7.23 -36.44 36.12
C LEU A 47 -6.22 -36.87 37.19
N ASP A 48 -5.80 -35.95 38.08
CA ASP A 48 -6.00 -36.10 39.53
C ASP A 48 -5.52 -34.83 40.28
N ASP A 49 -5.94 -34.70 41.54
CA ASP A 49 -5.89 -33.49 42.38
C ASP A 49 -5.07 -33.76 43.69
N PRO A 50 -5.41 -33.19 44.87
CA PRO A 50 -5.01 -31.88 45.40
C PRO A 50 -3.87 -31.91 46.46
N SER A 51 -3.19 -30.78 46.68
CA SER A 51 -2.61 -30.31 47.98
C SER A 51 -1.66 -29.10 47.78
N LEU A 52 -1.38 -28.19 48.73
CA LEU A 52 -1.95 -27.94 50.07
C LEU A 52 -1.86 -26.44 50.46
N GLN A 53 -2.49 -26.08 51.59
CA GLN A 53 -2.74 -24.73 52.12
C GLN A 53 -1.48 -23.98 52.62
N HIS A 54 -1.56 -22.63 52.67
CA HIS A 54 -1.25 -21.89 53.92
C HIS A 54 -2.02 -20.55 54.02
N LEU A 55 -1.98 -19.89 55.20
CA LEU A 55 -2.83 -18.74 55.59
C LEU A 55 -1.99 -17.57 56.17
N ALA A 56 -2.42 -16.31 55.94
CA ALA A 56 -2.18 -15.17 56.84
C ALA A 56 -3.06 -13.93 56.52
N VAL A 57 -3.59 -13.29 57.57
CA VAL A 57 -4.37 -12.02 57.68
C VAL A 57 -4.28 -11.60 59.18
N PRO A 58 -4.63 -10.38 59.69
CA PRO A 58 -5.17 -9.17 59.05
C PRO A 58 -4.58 -7.81 59.54
N ASP A 59 -5.02 -6.70 58.92
CA ASP A 59 -5.68 -5.50 59.54
C ASP A 59 -6.00 -4.50 58.41
N ALA A 60 -7.20 -3.90 58.24
CA ALA A 60 -8.05 -3.04 59.10
C ALA A 60 -7.51 -1.59 59.22
N SER A 61 -8.28 -0.50 59.07
CA SER A 61 -9.67 -0.23 58.60
C SER A 61 -9.81 1.32 58.42
N ALA A 62 -10.71 1.93 57.64
CA ALA A 62 -11.81 1.56 56.72
C ALA A 62 -11.79 2.61 55.55
N SER A 63 -12.83 3.16 54.87
CA SER A 63 -14.31 3.14 54.75
C SER A 63 -14.67 3.92 53.44
N SER A 64 -15.86 4.00 52.81
CA SER A 64 -17.21 3.38 52.90
C SER A 64 -18.08 3.85 51.71
N SER A 65 -19.05 3.03 51.27
CA SER A 65 -20.14 3.34 50.29
C SER A 65 -19.73 3.55 48.81
N SER A 66 -20.56 3.26 47.79
CA SER A 66 -21.98 2.83 47.77
C SER A 66 -22.27 1.73 46.72
N SER A 67 -23.45 1.13 46.78
CA SER A 67 -23.85 -0.07 46.03
C SER A 67 -24.64 0.18 44.72
N SER A 68 -24.46 -0.70 43.73
CA SER A 68 -25.55 -1.14 42.83
C SER A 68 -25.27 -2.56 42.31
N THR A 69 -26.32 -3.28 41.92
CA THR A 69 -26.25 -4.71 41.53
C THR A 69 -26.96 -4.96 40.20
N SER A 70 -26.34 -5.69 39.30
CA SER A 70 -27.01 -6.41 38.21
C SER A 70 -26.21 -7.69 37.87
N LEU A 71 -26.90 -8.72 37.39
CA LEU A 71 -26.36 -10.06 37.18
C LEU A 71 -26.25 -10.39 35.69
N GLY A 72 -25.07 -10.91 35.31
CA GLY A 72 -24.89 -11.99 34.32
C GLY A 72 -25.51 -11.86 32.91
N ALA A 73 -24.65 -11.60 31.92
CA ALA A 73 -24.76 -12.20 30.59
C ALA A 73 -23.34 -12.47 30.05
N SER A 74 -22.98 -13.73 29.85
CA SER A 74 -21.63 -14.15 29.45
C SER A 74 -21.62 -14.66 28.00
N THR A 75 -21.18 -13.83 27.07
CA THR A 75 -20.83 -14.20 25.69
C THR A 75 -19.72 -13.26 25.16
N PRO A 76 -18.96 -13.67 24.12
CA PRO A 76 -17.53 -13.87 24.32
C PRO A 76 -16.69 -12.61 24.14
N ALA A 77 -15.47 -12.67 24.67
CA ALA A 77 -14.39 -11.85 24.17
C ALA A 77 -14.10 -12.24 22.71
N THR A 78 -14.60 -11.46 21.75
CA THR A 78 -14.03 -11.43 20.41
C THR A 78 -12.62 -10.88 20.54
N SER A 79 -11.65 -11.77 20.64
CA SER A 79 -10.22 -11.44 20.52
C SER A 79 -9.94 -11.01 19.09
N THR A 80 -10.30 -9.76 18.76
CA THR A 80 -9.97 -9.14 17.49
C THR A 80 -8.45 -9.00 17.43
N SER A 81 -7.78 -10.01 16.88
CA SER A 81 -6.34 -9.98 16.62
C SER A 81 -6.06 -8.73 15.80
N SER A 82 -5.33 -7.79 16.39
CA SER A 82 -5.10 -6.46 15.80
C SER A 82 -3.99 -6.55 14.76
N LEU A 83 -4.21 -7.38 13.74
CA LEU A 83 -3.43 -7.34 12.50
C LEU A 83 -3.56 -5.94 11.89
N PRO A 84 -2.49 -5.37 11.33
CA PRO A 84 -2.54 -4.05 10.72
C PRO A 84 -3.45 -4.11 9.49
N ILE A 85 -4.62 -3.48 9.57
CA ILE A 85 -5.60 -3.43 8.49
C ILE A 85 -4.94 -2.79 7.26
N SER A 86 -4.78 -3.57 6.19
CA SER A 86 -4.34 -3.03 4.90
C SER A 86 -5.42 -2.08 4.37
N PRO A 87 -5.07 -0.90 3.83
CA PRO A 87 -6.07 0.03 3.31
C PRO A 87 -6.82 -0.62 2.15
N SER A 88 -8.16 -0.64 2.20
CA SER A 88 -8.99 -1.17 1.11
C SER A 88 -8.96 -0.31 -0.15
N SER A 89 -8.62 0.98 -0.02
CA SER A 89 -8.39 1.86 -1.17
C SER A 89 -7.15 2.75 -0.97
N ALA A 90 -6.45 3.02 -2.08
CA ALA A 90 -5.38 3.99 -2.16
C ALA A 90 -5.16 4.44 -3.61
N PRO A 91 -4.56 5.61 -3.88
CA PRO A 91 -3.96 5.89 -5.18
C PRO A 91 -2.77 4.97 -5.39
N LEU A 92 -2.64 4.41 -6.59
CA LEU A 92 -1.73 3.29 -6.87
C LEU A 92 -1.03 3.41 -8.22
N PHE A 93 0.16 2.83 -8.30
CA PHE A 93 0.96 2.66 -9.51
C PHE A 93 1.43 1.21 -9.61
N VAL A 94 1.19 0.58 -10.76
CA VAL A 94 1.76 -0.74 -11.09
C VAL A 94 2.85 -0.54 -12.14
N THR A 95 4.02 -1.07 -11.84
CA THR A 95 5.21 -1.02 -12.70
C THR A 95 5.68 -2.42 -13.02
N TRP A 96 5.93 -2.69 -14.30
CA TRP A 96 6.60 -3.88 -14.78
C TRP A 96 8.04 -3.53 -15.15
N ASN A 97 8.98 -4.33 -14.68
CA ASN A 97 10.39 -4.26 -15.05
C ASN A 97 10.79 -5.57 -15.74
N THR A 98 11.71 -5.49 -16.71
CA THR A 98 12.47 -6.65 -17.18
C THR A 98 13.73 -6.72 -16.34
N MET A 99 14.01 -7.88 -15.73
CA MET A 99 15.26 -8.11 -15.01
C MET A 99 16.35 -8.50 -16.02
N ASP A 100 17.46 -7.78 -16.03
CA ASP A 100 18.60 -8.01 -16.94
C ASP A 100 19.90 -7.86 -16.14
N ASP A 101 20.73 -8.90 -16.08
CA ASP A 101 21.91 -9.05 -15.19
C ASP A 101 21.67 -8.68 -13.70
N GLY A 102 20.42 -8.72 -13.24
CA GLY A 102 19.99 -8.38 -11.88
C GLY A 102 19.42 -6.97 -11.71
N GLU A 103 19.56 -6.10 -12.71
CA GLU A 103 19.06 -4.72 -12.69
C GLU A 103 17.63 -4.63 -13.28
N PRO A 104 16.71 -3.84 -12.67
CA PRO A 104 15.34 -3.71 -13.13
C PRO A 104 15.18 -2.64 -14.23
N MET A 105 15.12 -3.06 -15.50
CA MET A 105 14.83 -2.17 -16.63
C MET A 105 13.32 -1.95 -16.80
N LEU A 106 12.87 -0.69 -16.71
CA LEU A 106 11.45 -0.31 -16.88
C LEU A 106 10.84 -0.86 -18.18
N ARG A 107 9.71 -1.56 -18.04
CA ARG A 107 8.96 -2.20 -19.14
C ARG A 107 7.52 -1.73 -19.30
N GLY A 108 6.95 -1.08 -18.28
CA GLY A 108 5.65 -0.41 -18.31
C GLY A 108 5.32 0.16 -16.93
N CYS A 109 4.68 1.32 -16.84
CA CYS A 109 4.32 1.94 -15.55
C CYS A 109 3.12 2.86 -15.71
N ILE A 110 1.97 2.47 -15.16
CA ILE A 110 0.72 3.23 -15.20
C ILE A 110 0.10 3.21 -13.79
N GLY A 111 -0.57 4.30 -13.42
CA GLY A 111 -1.16 4.51 -12.11
C GLY A 111 -2.01 5.77 -12.05
N THR A 112 -2.57 6.06 -10.88
CA THR A 112 -3.47 7.19 -10.65
C THR A 112 -3.21 7.87 -9.30
N PHE A 113 -3.60 9.14 -9.21
CA PHE A 113 -3.60 9.96 -7.99
C PHE A 113 -4.97 10.03 -7.31
N GLU A 114 -5.99 9.39 -7.89
CA GLU A 114 -7.31 9.21 -7.28
C GLU A 114 -7.30 7.90 -6.49
N SER A 115 -8.03 7.82 -5.37
CA SER A 115 -8.09 6.57 -4.59
C SER A 115 -8.89 5.53 -5.37
N GLN A 116 -8.34 4.33 -5.54
CA GLN A 116 -9.01 3.19 -6.16
C GLN A 116 -9.20 2.12 -5.09
N ASP A 117 -10.29 1.35 -5.15
CA ASP A 117 -10.37 0.09 -4.40
C ASP A 117 -9.24 -0.83 -4.89
N LEU A 118 -8.51 -1.45 -3.96
CA LEU A 118 -7.35 -2.27 -4.33
C LEU A 118 -7.75 -3.61 -4.94
N SER A 119 -8.97 -4.11 -4.66
CA SER A 119 -9.48 -5.36 -5.25
C SER A 119 -9.71 -5.23 -6.77
N GLU A 120 -10.19 -4.07 -7.23
CA GLU A 120 -10.44 -3.76 -8.64
C GLU A 120 -9.21 -3.12 -9.31
N GLY A 121 -8.60 -2.14 -8.65
CA GLY A 121 -7.54 -1.30 -9.23
C GLY A 121 -6.19 -2.00 -9.39
N ILE A 122 -5.83 -2.96 -8.52
CA ILE A 122 -4.57 -3.71 -8.67
C ILE A 122 -4.60 -4.61 -9.93
N PRO A 123 -5.64 -5.42 -10.19
CA PRO A 123 -5.83 -6.11 -11.47
C PRO A 123 -5.91 -5.19 -12.69
N GLU A 124 -6.69 -4.10 -12.63
CA GLU A 124 -6.86 -3.18 -13.77
C GLU A 124 -5.51 -2.55 -14.17
N TYR A 125 -4.84 -1.88 -13.24
CA TYR A 125 -3.61 -1.17 -13.55
C TYR A 125 -2.44 -2.12 -13.85
N ALA A 126 -2.48 -3.38 -13.38
CA ALA A 126 -1.56 -4.42 -13.81
C ALA A 126 -1.68 -4.73 -15.32
N LEU A 127 -2.91 -4.88 -15.84
CA LEU A 127 -3.14 -5.10 -17.27
C LEU A 127 -2.85 -3.85 -18.10
N ILE A 128 -3.29 -2.65 -17.66
CA ILE A 128 -3.04 -1.40 -18.39
C ILE A 128 -1.53 -1.12 -18.49
N SER A 129 -0.76 -1.28 -17.41
CA SER A 129 0.70 -1.09 -17.44
C SER A 129 1.45 -2.17 -18.24
N ALA A 130 0.93 -3.40 -18.35
CA ALA A 130 1.54 -4.47 -19.13
C ALA A 130 1.21 -4.42 -20.64
N LEU A 131 0.02 -3.94 -21.01
CA LEU A 131 -0.56 -4.13 -22.34
C LEU A 131 -0.91 -2.82 -23.07
N HIS A 132 -1.02 -1.70 -22.35
CA HIS A 132 -1.55 -0.43 -22.88
C HIS A 132 -0.67 0.81 -22.61
N ASP A 133 0.47 0.64 -21.93
CA ASP A 133 1.50 1.67 -21.84
C ASP A 133 2.15 1.89 -23.22
N THR A 134 1.73 2.93 -23.93
CA THR A 134 2.09 3.21 -25.33
C THR A 134 3.57 3.53 -25.56
N ARG A 135 4.37 3.68 -24.49
CA ARG A 135 5.84 3.78 -24.57
C ARG A 135 6.51 2.45 -24.91
N PHE A 136 5.81 1.33 -24.68
CA PHE A 136 6.34 -0.03 -24.82
C PHE A 136 5.43 -0.90 -25.69
N SER A 137 5.95 -2.01 -26.18
CA SER A 137 5.13 -3.04 -26.84
C SER A 137 4.44 -3.93 -25.78
N PRO A 138 3.20 -4.41 -26.01
CA PRO A 138 2.50 -5.24 -25.04
C PRO A 138 3.30 -6.46 -24.60
N ILE A 139 3.30 -6.75 -23.30
CA ILE A 139 3.99 -7.91 -22.71
C ILE A 139 3.38 -9.21 -23.29
N ARG A 140 4.26 -10.18 -23.58
CA ARG A 140 3.90 -11.49 -24.14
C ARG A 140 4.20 -12.59 -23.11
N LYS A 141 3.44 -13.70 -23.15
CA LYS A 141 3.64 -14.86 -22.25
C LYS A 141 5.10 -15.33 -22.17
N SER A 142 5.83 -15.35 -23.28
CA SER A 142 7.24 -15.75 -23.33
C SER A 142 8.23 -14.78 -22.66
N LYS A 143 7.76 -13.63 -22.15
CA LYS A 143 8.53 -12.69 -21.34
C LYS A 143 8.23 -12.74 -19.85
N LEU A 144 7.16 -13.43 -19.42
CA LEU A 144 6.82 -13.52 -17.99
C LEU A 144 8.01 -13.98 -17.11
N PRO A 145 8.83 -15.00 -17.48
CA PRO A 145 9.97 -15.43 -16.66
C PRO A 145 11.13 -14.43 -16.52
N THR A 146 11.10 -13.29 -17.23
CA THR A 146 12.12 -12.23 -17.09
C THR A 146 11.55 -10.97 -16.46
N LEU A 147 10.42 -11.06 -15.74
CA LEU A 147 9.75 -9.89 -15.15
C LEU A 147 9.89 -9.82 -13.62
N GLN A 148 9.95 -8.57 -13.17
CA GLN A 148 9.59 -8.14 -11.83
C GLN A 148 8.36 -7.23 -11.94
N VAL A 149 7.46 -7.30 -10.95
CA VAL A 149 6.42 -6.29 -10.74
C VAL A 149 6.77 -5.46 -9.51
N ALA A 150 6.43 -4.18 -9.56
CA ALA A 150 6.49 -3.27 -8.42
C ALA A 150 5.13 -2.56 -8.25
N VAL A 151 4.48 -2.81 -7.12
CA VAL A 151 3.26 -2.10 -6.70
C VAL A 151 3.66 -0.97 -5.76
N THR A 152 3.25 0.26 -6.07
CA THR A 152 3.44 1.42 -5.20
C THR A 152 2.09 2.00 -4.83
N LEU A 153 1.76 1.98 -3.54
CA LEU A 153 0.60 2.71 -3.02
C LEU A 153 1.05 4.07 -2.48
N LEU A 154 0.29 5.12 -2.80
CA LEU A 154 0.53 6.46 -2.27
C LEU A 154 -0.21 6.62 -0.94
N THR A 155 0.50 7.13 0.06
CA THR A 155 0.03 7.18 1.46
C THR A 155 0.45 8.50 2.12
N ASP A 156 -0.06 8.74 3.33
CA ASP A 156 0.42 9.81 4.21
C ASP A 156 0.29 11.21 3.58
N PHE A 157 -0.87 11.48 2.96
CA PHE A 157 -1.18 12.76 2.32
C PHE A 157 -1.45 13.85 3.37
N GLU A 158 -0.51 14.76 3.54
CA GLU A 158 -0.54 15.84 4.54
C GLU A 158 -0.47 17.21 3.83
N GLU A 159 -1.45 18.09 4.06
CA GLU A 159 -1.37 19.50 3.65
C GLU A 159 -0.47 20.25 4.65
N VAL A 160 0.51 21.01 4.15
CA VAL A 160 1.58 21.61 4.97
C VAL A 160 1.45 23.13 5.07
N ASP A 161 1.67 23.67 6.27
CA ASP A 161 1.61 25.12 6.54
C ASP A 161 2.78 25.88 5.88
N ASP A 162 3.97 25.28 5.83
CA ASP A 162 5.09 25.76 5.02
C ASP A 162 5.20 24.93 3.74
N ILE A 163 5.15 25.61 2.59
CA ILE A 163 5.32 25.01 1.25
C ILE A 163 6.68 24.31 1.06
N PHE A 164 7.65 24.56 1.95
CA PHE A 164 8.94 23.91 1.99
C PHE A 164 9.04 22.74 2.99
N ASP A 165 7.99 22.42 3.77
CA ASP A 165 7.99 21.31 4.76
C ASP A 165 7.79 19.94 4.10
N TRP A 166 8.81 19.49 3.38
CA TRP A 166 8.91 18.18 2.74
C TRP A 166 10.38 17.81 2.52
N GLU A 167 10.65 16.62 1.97
CA GLU A 167 12.02 16.12 1.80
C GLU A 167 12.22 15.48 0.42
N ILE A 168 13.30 15.87 -0.26
CA ILE A 168 13.64 15.44 -1.63
C ILE A 168 14.04 13.95 -1.60
N GLY A 169 13.46 13.14 -2.49
CA GLY A 169 13.67 11.69 -2.51
C GLY A 169 12.86 10.89 -1.48
N VAL A 170 12.12 11.56 -0.60
CA VAL A 170 11.23 10.92 0.41
C VAL A 170 9.76 11.26 0.14
N HIS A 171 9.47 12.53 -0.15
CA HIS A 171 8.12 13.05 -0.30
C HIS A 171 7.78 13.41 -1.74
N GLY A 172 6.71 12.82 -2.26
CA GLY A 172 6.01 13.29 -3.44
C GLY A 172 5.18 14.52 -3.08
N ILE A 173 5.01 15.42 -4.06
CA ILE A 173 4.45 16.76 -3.84
C ILE A 173 3.29 16.99 -4.79
N ARG A 174 2.09 17.22 -4.24
CA ARG A 174 0.90 17.67 -4.97
C ARG A 174 0.66 19.15 -4.67
N LEU A 175 0.73 20.00 -5.69
CA LEU A 175 0.61 21.45 -5.57
C LEU A 175 -0.67 21.93 -6.26
N SER A 176 -1.42 22.82 -5.62
CA SER A 176 -2.60 23.46 -6.19
C SER A 176 -2.76 24.91 -5.72
N PHE A 177 -3.34 25.76 -6.57
CA PHE A 177 -3.54 27.19 -6.29
C PHE A 177 -4.60 27.78 -7.23
N HIS A 178 -4.93 29.06 -7.05
CA HIS A 178 -5.80 29.81 -7.96
C HIS A 178 -5.09 31.08 -8.46
N ASP A 179 -5.24 31.39 -9.76
CA ASP A 179 -4.83 32.67 -10.36
C ASP A 179 -5.88 33.09 -11.39
N ARG A 180 -6.27 34.38 -11.38
CA ARG A 180 -7.29 34.98 -12.26
C ARG A 180 -8.60 34.17 -12.37
N GLY A 181 -9.05 33.58 -11.26
CA GLY A 181 -10.27 32.76 -11.21
C GLY A 181 -10.13 31.35 -11.80
N ARG A 182 -8.95 30.96 -12.29
CA ARG A 182 -8.65 29.60 -12.74
C ARG A 182 -7.94 28.82 -11.63
N ARG A 183 -8.39 27.60 -11.36
CA ARG A 183 -7.68 26.62 -10.52
C ARG A 183 -6.56 25.97 -11.30
N TYR A 184 -5.41 25.81 -10.64
CA TYR A 184 -4.23 25.11 -11.13
C TYR A 184 -3.91 23.93 -10.22
N GLY A 185 -3.32 22.87 -10.77
CA GLY A 185 -2.98 21.65 -10.04
C GLY A 185 -1.90 20.86 -10.76
N SER A 186 -0.98 20.26 -10.00
CA SER A 186 0.10 19.41 -10.50
C SER A 186 0.62 18.47 -9.40
N THR A 187 1.40 17.47 -9.79
CA THR A 187 2.06 16.55 -8.85
C THR A 187 3.36 16.00 -9.41
N TYR A 188 4.31 15.67 -8.54
CA TYR A 188 5.52 14.89 -8.80
C TYR A 188 5.65 13.79 -7.73
N LEU A 189 6.09 12.60 -8.16
CA LEU A 189 6.46 11.48 -7.30
C LEU A 189 7.77 11.77 -6.52
N PRO A 190 8.05 11.07 -5.40
CA PRO A 190 9.21 11.36 -4.53
C PRO A 190 10.55 11.47 -5.26
N ASP A 191 10.79 10.56 -6.20
CA ASP A 191 12.09 10.39 -6.86
C ASP A 191 12.44 11.55 -7.81
N VAL A 192 11.45 12.25 -8.37
CA VAL A 192 11.62 13.19 -9.49
C VAL A 192 12.51 14.37 -9.12
N ALA A 193 12.37 14.93 -7.92
CA ALA A 193 13.19 16.08 -7.49
C ALA A 193 14.67 15.68 -7.34
N SER A 194 14.94 14.47 -6.81
CA SER A 194 16.29 13.91 -6.68
C SER A 194 16.91 13.54 -8.02
N GLU A 195 16.17 12.87 -8.92
CA GLU A 195 16.66 12.49 -10.26
C GLU A 195 17.06 13.70 -11.11
N GLN A 196 16.33 14.82 -10.97
CA GLN A 196 16.60 16.06 -11.70
C GLN A 196 17.63 16.97 -10.99
N GLY A 197 18.07 16.61 -9.77
CA GLY A 197 18.96 17.44 -8.94
C GLY A 197 18.37 18.79 -8.54
N TRP A 198 17.04 18.91 -8.48
CA TRP A 198 16.35 20.18 -8.21
C TRP A 198 16.30 20.53 -6.72
N THR A 199 16.48 21.81 -6.40
CA THR A 199 16.14 22.33 -5.07
C THR A 199 14.62 22.35 -4.85
N LYS A 200 14.18 22.57 -3.60
CA LYS A 200 12.75 22.75 -3.29
C LYS A 200 12.11 23.91 -4.05
N ASP A 201 12.80 25.05 -4.11
CA ASP A 201 12.37 26.26 -4.84
C ASP A 201 12.15 25.97 -6.34
N GLU A 202 13.06 25.21 -6.95
CA GLU A 202 12.97 24.83 -8.36
C GLU A 202 11.89 23.78 -8.61
N THR A 203 11.72 22.81 -7.70
CA THR A 203 10.67 21.79 -7.78
C THR A 203 9.27 22.43 -7.71
N LEU A 204 9.04 23.36 -6.78
CA LEU A 204 7.77 24.08 -6.66
C LEU A 204 7.50 24.97 -7.89
N PHE A 205 8.51 25.68 -8.40
CA PHE A 205 8.36 26.43 -9.65
C PHE A 205 8.10 25.51 -10.85
N SER A 206 8.75 24.34 -10.91
CA SER A 206 8.56 23.34 -11.96
C SER A 206 7.13 22.75 -11.92
N LEU A 207 6.59 22.48 -10.72
CA LEU A 207 5.18 22.11 -10.52
C LEU A 207 4.22 23.19 -11.03
N ILE A 208 4.43 24.46 -10.66
CA ILE A 208 3.62 25.60 -11.13
C ILE A 208 3.63 25.69 -12.66
N ARG A 209 4.78 25.46 -13.30
CA ARG A 209 4.90 25.39 -14.77
C ARG A 209 4.21 24.16 -15.36
N LYS A 210 4.32 22.98 -14.72
CA LYS A 210 3.64 21.72 -15.09
C LYS A 210 2.12 21.83 -14.98
N ALA A 211 1.61 22.63 -14.05
CA ALA A 211 0.19 22.98 -13.93
C ALA A 211 -0.33 23.88 -15.08
N GLY A 212 0.56 24.35 -15.97
CA GLY A 212 0.21 25.20 -17.11
C GLY A 212 0.12 26.70 -16.78
N TRP A 213 0.78 27.16 -15.72
CA TRP A 213 0.82 28.58 -15.38
C TRP A 213 1.90 29.34 -16.17
N THR A 214 1.48 30.43 -16.81
CA THR A 214 2.28 31.18 -17.79
C THR A 214 2.87 32.49 -17.27
N GLY A 215 2.71 32.80 -15.98
CA GLY A 215 3.24 34.00 -15.35
C GLY A 215 4.77 34.04 -15.19
N SER A 216 5.26 35.15 -14.65
CA SER A 216 6.70 35.43 -14.50
C SER A 216 7.31 34.69 -13.30
N ARG A 217 8.56 34.22 -13.46
CA ARG A 217 9.36 33.62 -12.37
C ARG A 217 9.61 34.59 -11.20
N GLY A 218 9.48 35.91 -11.41
CA GLY A 218 9.56 36.88 -10.31
C GLY A 218 8.38 36.83 -9.33
N HIS A 219 7.23 36.30 -9.75
CA HIS A 219 5.94 36.43 -9.05
C HIS A 219 5.31 35.09 -8.64
N TRP A 220 6.04 33.96 -8.75
CA TRP A 220 5.47 32.67 -8.37
C TRP A 220 5.23 32.53 -6.85
N LYS A 221 6.01 33.27 -6.04
CA LYS A 221 5.85 33.33 -4.58
C LYS A 221 4.74 34.27 -4.11
N ASP A 222 4.11 35.00 -5.03
CA ASP A 222 2.91 35.81 -4.77
C ASP A 222 1.60 34.99 -4.89
N LEU A 223 1.72 33.69 -5.25
CA LEU A 223 0.60 32.76 -5.38
C LEU A 223 0.26 32.13 -4.01
N ASP A 224 -1.03 32.01 -3.71
CA ASP A 224 -1.54 31.21 -2.59
C ASP A 224 -1.43 29.71 -2.92
N LEU A 225 -0.28 29.12 -2.56
CA LEU A 225 0.08 27.73 -2.88
C LEU A 225 -0.34 26.77 -1.76
N LYS A 226 -1.33 25.92 -2.05
CA LYS A 226 -1.63 24.74 -1.24
C LYS A 226 -0.75 23.57 -1.67
N VAL A 227 0.10 23.11 -0.76
CA VAL A 227 1.01 21.98 -0.96
C VAL A 227 0.55 20.81 -0.09
N THR A 228 0.37 19.65 -0.70
CA THR A 228 0.20 18.36 -0.02
C THR A 228 1.45 17.51 -0.24
N ARG A 229 2.17 17.13 0.81
CA ARG A 229 3.20 16.07 0.74
C ARG A 229 2.54 14.70 0.85
N TYR A 230 3.18 13.67 0.30
CA TYR A 230 2.78 12.27 0.43
C TYR A 230 3.98 11.34 0.24
N GLN A 231 3.85 10.07 0.64
CA GLN A 231 4.89 9.05 0.45
C GLN A 231 4.44 7.98 -0.55
N GLY A 232 5.40 7.31 -1.19
CA GLY A 232 5.17 6.17 -2.08
C GLY A 232 5.68 4.88 -1.46
N LYS A 233 4.78 4.05 -0.93
CA LYS A 233 5.16 2.78 -0.26
C LYS A 233 5.13 1.65 -1.27
N LYS A 234 6.32 1.33 -1.79
CA LYS A 234 6.61 0.36 -2.87
C LYS A 234 6.89 -1.05 -2.32
N THR A 235 6.40 -2.07 -3.01
CA THR A 235 6.76 -3.48 -2.80
C THR A 235 7.03 -4.12 -4.17
N THR A 236 7.98 -5.05 -4.24
CA THR A 236 8.40 -5.74 -5.46
C THR A 236 8.26 -7.26 -5.31
N LEU A 237 8.10 -7.94 -6.44
CA LEU A 237 8.08 -9.40 -6.53
C LEU A 237 8.56 -9.82 -7.94
N GLU A 238 9.29 -10.92 -8.02
CA GLU A 238 9.81 -11.48 -9.27
C GLU A 238 8.99 -12.71 -9.72
N TYR A 239 8.94 -12.97 -11.03
CA TYR A 239 8.10 -14.04 -11.58
C TYR A 239 8.39 -15.41 -10.95
N ASP A 240 9.65 -15.70 -10.62
CA ASP A 240 10.03 -16.95 -9.96
C ASP A 240 9.36 -17.12 -8.59
N ASP A 241 9.18 -16.04 -7.82
CA ASP A 241 8.47 -16.09 -6.54
C ASP A 241 6.95 -16.23 -6.72
N TYR A 242 6.38 -15.57 -7.73
CA TYR A 242 4.99 -15.80 -8.14
C TYR A 242 4.78 -17.25 -8.57
N LYS A 243 5.72 -17.83 -9.33
CA LYS A 243 5.59 -19.20 -9.83
C LYS A 243 5.74 -20.23 -8.71
N LYS A 244 6.69 -20.06 -7.78
CA LYS A 244 6.78 -20.87 -6.55
C LYS A 244 5.47 -20.85 -5.76
N TRP A 245 4.88 -19.66 -5.55
CA TRP A 245 3.58 -19.51 -4.89
C TRP A 245 2.46 -20.23 -5.66
N ARG A 246 2.36 -20.00 -6.98
CA ARG A 246 1.34 -20.62 -7.84
C ARG A 246 1.45 -22.15 -7.84
N ASP A 247 2.67 -22.69 -7.92
CA ASP A 247 2.94 -24.13 -7.85
C ASP A 247 2.63 -24.73 -6.48
N THR A 248 2.63 -23.93 -5.41
CA THR A 248 2.19 -24.37 -4.06
C THR A 248 0.67 -24.36 -3.92
N VAL A 249 -0.03 -23.48 -4.66
CA VAL A 249 -1.50 -23.36 -4.69
C VAL A 249 -2.16 -24.39 -5.62
N GLU A 250 -1.42 -24.94 -6.60
CA GLU A 250 -1.92 -25.91 -7.59
C GLU A 250 -1.58 -27.38 -7.27
N ALA A 251 -1.03 -27.66 -6.08
CA ALA A 251 -0.52 -28.98 -5.65
C ALA A 251 -1.50 -29.80 -4.79
#